data_AF-D1QW47-F1
#
_entry.id   AF-D1QW47-F1
#
_cell.length_a   1.000
_cell.length_b   1.000
_cell.length_c   1.000
_cell.angle_alpha   90.00
_cell.angle_beta   90.00
_cell.angle_gamma   90.00
#
_symmetry.space_group_name_H-M   'P 1'
#
loop_
_entity.id
_entity.type
_entity.pdbx_description
1 polymer ?
#
loop_
_entity_poly.entity_id
_entity_poly.type
_entity_poly.pdbx_seq_one_letter_code
_entity_poly.pdbx_strand_id
1 'polypeptide(L)'
;MRKTFSLLSIIVICIIAFSCKANLKENKNMNTKFKWDFTIAAPRHYPVEAKYATITFGEEGSFDAMDLTPQVGIGYPTGSNFNPDNYKEDIDLPTGLHILWASFADRKYYKADIEFSDELRKKMLLIFREGYHDTFENKHQNYCNVVATLLPGGHIWLYVNDDLIRSILVCDTLKGKEVKLKPERTEFAEDPTNPFENLEKASALAMKDNFHSDEILKKYGCSDTIWENYKRRYNYHIKMDFENKETKFIPVSYTIHYANGEIQNVADKGYFPRPAIPMNLEFQWTVNDMLYEGHFYFDESEIIHAYKKIYGSFADQEGTLVIKVSKYNNWFDIYLVVGDKKYRIVDTKIHVFRKEVHESDDKAVVIYDNHPQDGNDPIIFMGE
;
A
#
# COMPACT_ATOMS: atom_id res chain seq x y z
N MET A 1 4.61 -14.87 -53.06
CA MET A 1 3.75 -15.47 -52.02
C MET A 1 4.38 -15.23 -50.66
N ARG A 2 3.69 -14.42 -49.86
CA ARG A 2 4.20 -13.74 -48.66
C ARG A 2 4.07 -14.65 -47.43
N LYS A 3 5.11 -14.58 -46.59
CA LYS A 3 5.24 -15.22 -45.27
C LYS A 3 4.09 -14.78 -44.34
N THR A 4 3.25 -15.73 -43.91
CA THR A 4 2.23 -15.53 -42.86
C THR A 4 2.30 -16.68 -41.86
N PHE A 5 3.42 -16.80 -41.14
CA PHE A 5 3.52 -17.79 -40.05
C PHE A 5 4.27 -17.30 -38.80
N SER A 6 4.48 -15.99 -38.63
CA SER A 6 5.21 -15.47 -37.46
C SER A 6 4.38 -14.63 -36.48
N LEU A 7 3.07 -14.44 -36.70
CA LEU A 7 2.23 -13.63 -35.81
C LEU A 7 1.40 -14.44 -34.81
N LEU A 8 1.05 -15.71 -35.12
CA LEU A 8 0.25 -16.52 -34.20
C LEU A 8 1.06 -17.10 -33.03
N SER A 9 2.38 -17.25 -33.16
CA SER A 9 3.24 -17.81 -32.11
C SER A 9 3.61 -16.80 -31.02
N ILE A 10 3.42 -15.49 -31.25
CA ILE A 10 3.74 -14.43 -30.28
C ILE A 10 2.52 -14.11 -29.40
N ILE A 11 1.30 -14.34 -29.88
CA ILE A 11 0.06 -14.02 -29.13
C ILE A 11 -0.29 -15.11 -28.10
N VAL A 12 0.20 -16.35 -28.28
CA VAL A 12 -0.07 -17.48 -27.36
C VAL A 12 0.91 -17.51 -26.15
N ILE A 13 2.05 -16.81 -26.22
CA ILE A 13 3.03 -16.77 -25.12
C ILE A 13 2.69 -15.67 -24.08
N CYS A 14 1.90 -14.67 -24.43
CA CYS A 14 1.50 -13.60 -23.50
C CYS A 14 0.37 -13.98 -22.53
N ILE A 15 -0.29 -15.13 -22.71
CA ILE A 15 -1.44 -15.54 -21.88
C ILE A 15 -1.00 -16.45 -20.70
N ILE A 16 0.27 -16.88 -20.64
CA ILE A 16 0.74 -17.82 -19.61
C ILE A 16 1.47 -17.11 -18.43
N ALA A 17 1.62 -15.78 -18.47
CA ALA A 17 2.33 -15.04 -17.41
C ALA A 17 1.45 -14.50 -16.26
N PHE A 18 0.12 -14.70 -16.28
CA PHE A 18 -0.78 -14.17 -15.24
C PHE A 18 -1.17 -15.16 -14.14
N SER A 19 -0.69 -16.41 -14.19
CA SER A 19 -0.85 -17.32 -13.04
C SER A 19 0.39 -17.23 -12.16
N CYS A 20 0.42 -16.23 -11.29
CA CYS A 20 1.13 -16.39 -10.02
C CYS A 20 0.49 -17.60 -9.32
N LYS A 21 1.06 -18.80 -9.50
CA LYS A 21 0.89 -19.87 -8.53
C LYS A 21 1.49 -19.36 -7.22
N ALA A 22 0.65 -18.71 -6.41
CA ALA A 22 0.99 -18.39 -5.05
C ALA A 22 1.35 -19.73 -4.37
N ASN A 23 2.57 -19.83 -3.84
CA ASN A 23 2.96 -20.93 -2.96
C ASN A 23 2.30 -20.76 -1.58
N LEU A 24 0.97 -20.60 -1.56
CA LEU A 24 0.19 -20.72 -0.34
C LEU A 24 0.18 -22.21 0.00
N LYS A 25 0.86 -22.57 1.09
CA LYS A 25 0.81 -23.95 1.57
C LYS A 25 -0.60 -24.21 2.08
N GLU A 26 -1.17 -25.33 1.69
CA GLU A 26 -2.47 -25.76 2.18
C GLU A 26 -2.38 -25.97 3.70
N ASN A 27 -2.97 -25.04 4.46
CA ASN A 27 -3.00 -25.09 5.92
C ASN A 27 -4.00 -26.17 6.37
N LYS A 28 -3.68 -26.94 7.42
CA LYS A 28 -4.60 -27.91 8.04
C LYS A 28 -5.78 -27.24 8.75
N ASN A 29 -5.72 -25.92 8.95
CA ASN A 29 -6.82 -25.13 9.49
C ASN A 29 -8.03 -25.17 8.54
N MET A 30 -9.16 -25.67 9.04
CA MET A 30 -10.40 -25.83 8.28
C MET A 30 -11.37 -24.66 8.46
N ASN A 31 -11.04 -23.65 9.27
CA ASN A 31 -11.91 -22.50 9.53
C ASN A 31 -12.31 -21.81 8.23
N THR A 32 -13.59 -21.42 8.13
CA THR A 32 -14.13 -20.66 6.99
C THR A 32 -14.73 -19.33 7.41
N LYS A 33 -14.76 -19.07 8.73
CA LYS A 33 -15.28 -17.87 9.35
C LYS A 33 -14.20 -17.23 10.20
N PHE A 34 -14.19 -15.89 10.26
CA PHE A 34 -13.16 -15.09 10.93
C PHE A 34 -13.78 -13.84 11.54
N LYS A 35 -13.05 -13.16 12.43
CA LYS A 35 -13.39 -11.84 12.94
C LYS A 35 -12.72 -10.78 12.09
N TRP A 36 -13.50 -9.96 11.39
CA TRP A 36 -12.98 -8.89 10.55
C TRP A 36 -13.97 -7.74 10.40
N ASP A 37 -13.48 -6.52 10.21
CA ASP A 37 -14.30 -5.33 9.88
C ASP A 37 -14.01 -4.82 8.46
N PHE A 38 -14.86 -3.91 7.99
CA PHE A 38 -14.76 -3.29 6.67
C PHE A 38 -14.60 -1.78 6.75
N THR A 39 -13.59 -1.29 6.05
CA THR A 39 -13.34 0.15 5.90
C THR A 39 -12.99 0.48 4.45
N ILE A 40 -13.06 1.77 4.12
CA ILE A 40 -12.59 2.28 2.84
C ILE A 40 -11.39 3.19 3.03
N ALA A 41 -10.56 3.30 2.00
CA ALA A 41 -9.36 4.13 2.01
C ALA A 41 -9.28 4.95 0.72
N ALA A 42 -8.47 6.01 0.72
CA ALA A 42 -8.07 6.71 -0.49
C ALA A 42 -6.71 7.39 -0.28
N PRO A 43 -5.94 7.61 -1.36
CA PRO A 43 -4.68 8.34 -1.28
C PRO A 43 -4.93 9.78 -0.79
N ARG A 44 -4.03 10.31 0.05
CA ARG A 44 -4.14 11.65 0.62
C ARG A 44 -4.28 12.73 -0.43
N HIS A 45 -3.59 12.60 -1.55
CA HIS A 45 -3.57 13.58 -2.64
C HIS A 45 -4.67 13.36 -3.69
N TYR A 46 -5.45 12.30 -3.57
CA TYR A 46 -6.54 11.96 -4.48
C TYR A 46 -7.82 11.66 -3.68
N PRO A 47 -8.36 12.66 -2.97
CA PRO A 47 -9.48 12.45 -2.08
C PRO A 47 -10.74 12.01 -2.82
N VAL A 48 -11.57 11.28 -2.07
CA VAL A 48 -12.87 10.79 -2.52
C VAL A 48 -13.89 11.03 -1.41
N GLU A 49 -15.16 10.97 -1.80
CA GLU A 49 -16.25 10.88 -0.84
C GLU A 49 -17.27 9.85 -1.34
N ALA A 50 -17.53 8.85 -0.50
CA ALA A 50 -18.52 7.82 -0.75
C ALA A 50 -19.91 8.31 -0.32
N LYS A 51 -20.92 8.01 -1.12
CA LYS A 51 -22.32 8.13 -0.69
C LYS A 51 -22.71 6.97 0.22
N TYR A 52 -22.22 5.79 -0.15
CA TYR A 52 -22.33 4.56 0.61
C TYR A 52 -21.20 3.64 0.17
N ALA A 53 -20.75 2.80 1.10
CA ALA A 53 -19.81 1.73 0.83
C ALA A 53 -20.17 0.53 1.71
N THR A 54 -20.57 -0.55 1.07
CA THR A 54 -21.06 -1.76 1.73
C THR A 54 -20.27 -2.96 1.21
N ILE A 55 -19.82 -3.83 2.11
CA ILE A 55 -19.30 -5.15 1.77
C ILE A 55 -20.34 -6.20 2.12
N THR A 56 -20.47 -7.24 1.32
CA THR A 56 -21.37 -8.38 1.59
C THR A 56 -20.58 -9.59 2.03
N PHE A 57 -21.19 -10.47 2.83
CA PHE A 57 -20.62 -11.75 3.26
C PHE A 57 -21.72 -12.78 3.53
N GLY A 58 -21.39 -14.07 3.41
CA GLY A 58 -22.40 -15.13 3.53
C GLY A 58 -23.55 -14.98 2.52
N GLU A 59 -24.74 -15.44 2.89
CA GLU A 59 -25.95 -15.35 2.04
C GLU A 59 -26.66 -13.99 2.16
N GLU A 60 -26.73 -13.41 3.36
CA GLU A 60 -27.49 -12.17 3.63
C GLU A 60 -26.71 -11.12 4.46
N GLY A 61 -25.44 -11.39 4.79
CA GLY A 61 -24.64 -10.52 5.65
C GLY A 61 -24.07 -9.31 4.91
N SER A 62 -23.98 -8.17 5.61
CA SER A 62 -23.32 -6.97 5.10
C SER A 62 -22.80 -6.06 6.21
N PHE A 63 -21.76 -5.28 5.88
CA PHE A 63 -21.28 -4.17 6.70
C PHE A 63 -21.16 -2.90 5.86
N ASP A 64 -21.55 -1.78 6.45
CA ASP A 64 -21.29 -0.46 5.90
C ASP A 64 -20.01 0.11 6.50
N ALA A 65 -19.19 0.74 5.67
CA ALA A 65 -18.05 1.51 6.15
C ALA A 65 -18.54 2.71 6.99
N MET A 66 -17.87 2.99 8.11
CA MET A 66 -18.23 4.11 8.98
C MET A 66 -17.81 5.46 8.39
N ASP A 67 -16.54 5.55 7.98
CA ASP A 67 -15.98 6.74 7.36
C ASP A 67 -16.21 6.70 5.84
N LEU A 68 -16.90 7.71 5.33
CA LEU A 68 -17.21 7.87 3.91
C LEU A 68 -16.34 8.93 3.23
N THR A 69 -15.41 9.56 3.96
CA THR A 69 -14.49 10.59 3.47
C THR A 69 -13.03 10.20 3.72
N PRO A 70 -12.59 9.00 3.27
CA PRO A 70 -11.26 8.51 3.60
C PRO A 70 -10.18 9.36 2.94
N GLN A 71 -9.14 9.74 3.69
CA GLN A 71 -8.01 10.50 3.15
C GLN A 71 -6.73 10.28 3.97
N VAL A 72 -6.32 9.02 4.13
CA VAL A 72 -5.20 8.65 5.00
C VAL A 72 -4.07 7.91 4.28
N GLY A 73 -4.33 7.36 3.10
CA GLY A 73 -3.38 6.60 2.29
C GLY A 73 -3.93 5.31 1.70
N ILE A 74 -3.22 4.74 0.74
CA ILE A 74 -3.58 3.45 0.11
C ILE A 74 -3.48 2.30 1.12
N GLY A 75 -4.53 1.49 1.23
CA GLY A 75 -4.55 0.29 2.07
C GLY A 75 -4.67 0.53 3.58
N TYR A 76 -4.70 1.80 4.02
CA TYR A 76 -4.85 2.17 5.41
C TYR A 76 -6.32 2.13 5.85
N PRO A 77 -6.65 1.38 6.91
CA PRO A 77 -8.01 1.34 7.42
C PRO A 77 -8.38 2.71 8.02
N THR A 78 -9.58 3.18 7.72
CA THR A 78 -10.17 4.39 8.31
C THR A 78 -11.14 4.03 9.43
N GLY A 79 -11.92 4.99 9.92
CA GLY A 79 -12.86 4.78 11.02
C GLY A 79 -13.66 3.48 10.89
N SER A 80 -13.69 2.71 11.97
CA SER A 80 -14.36 1.42 12.07
C SER A 80 -15.66 1.53 12.88
N ASN A 81 -16.70 0.84 12.43
CA ASN A 81 -17.96 0.71 13.18
C ASN A 81 -17.85 -0.31 14.32
N PHE A 82 -16.90 -1.24 14.22
CA PHE A 82 -16.82 -2.41 15.07
C PHE A 82 -15.38 -2.82 15.38
N ASN A 83 -15.08 -3.06 16.66
CA ASN A 83 -13.89 -3.84 16.98
C ASN A 83 -14.19 -5.34 16.74
N PRO A 84 -13.50 -6.02 15.81
CA PRO A 84 -13.73 -7.43 15.51
C PRO A 84 -13.59 -8.34 16.73
N ASP A 85 -12.75 -7.99 17.70
CA ASP A 85 -12.57 -8.78 18.93
C ASP A 85 -13.87 -8.88 19.75
N ASN A 86 -14.73 -7.86 19.64
CA ASN A 86 -16.03 -7.81 20.33
C ASN A 86 -17.11 -8.65 19.66
N TYR A 87 -16.87 -9.22 18.47
CA TYR A 87 -17.82 -10.13 17.84
C TYR A 87 -18.00 -11.40 18.67
N LYS A 88 -19.26 -11.78 18.88
CA LYS A 88 -19.63 -13.02 19.60
C LYS A 88 -19.28 -14.27 18.80
N GLU A 89 -19.36 -14.17 17.48
CA GLU A 89 -19.15 -15.27 16.56
C GLU A 89 -18.31 -14.80 15.37
N ASP A 90 -17.57 -15.74 14.80
CA ASP A 90 -16.82 -15.54 13.58
C ASP A 90 -17.80 -15.50 12.39
N ILE A 91 -17.54 -14.61 11.42
CA ILE A 91 -18.40 -14.39 10.26
C ILE A 91 -17.74 -14.89 8.97
N ASP A 92 -18.56 -15.19 7.97
CA ASP A 92 -18.08 -15.62 6.65
C ASP A 92 -17.20 -14.53 6.01
N LEU A 93 -16.29 -14.95 5.12
CA LEU A 93 -15.48 -13.99 4.37
C LEU A 93 -16.30 -13.21 3.34
N PRO A 94 -15.80 -12.03 2.92
CA PRO A 94 -16.49 -11.22 1.93
C PRO A 94 -16.86 -11.93 0.63
N THR A 95 -18.03 -11.59 0.11
CA THR A 95 -18.60 -12.10 -1.15
C THR A 95 -18.73 -11.03 -2.23
N GLY A 96 -18.71 -9.73 -1.88
CA GLY A 96 -18.90 -8.65 -2.85
C GLY A 96 -18.86 -7.25 -2.25
N LEU A 97 -19.01 -6.23 -3.10
CA LEU A 97 -19.01 -4.80 -2.75
C LEU A 97 -20.12 -4.04 -3.47
N HIS A 98 -20.72 -3.09 -2.75
CA HIS A 98 -21.62 -2.07 -3.26
C HIS A 98 -21.12 -0.69 -2.83
N ILE A 99 -20.56 0.08 -3.76
CA ILE A 99 -19.98 1.39 -3.45
C ILE A 99 -20.41 2.41 -4.50
N LEU A 100 -20.82 3.58 -4.05
CA LEU A 100 -21.00 4.76 -4.89
C LEU A 100 -20.17 5.89 -4.31
N TRP A 101 -19.29 6.48 -5.10
CA TRP A 101 -18.42 7.55 -4.64
C TRP A 101 -18.17 8.62 -5.69
N ALA A 102 -17.84 9.81 -5.22
CA ALA A 102 -17.26 10.90 -5.98
C ALA A 102 -15.74 10.84 -5.87
N SER A 103 -15.04 10.93 -7.00
CA SER A 103 -13.60 11.21 -7.01
C SER A 103 -13.40 12.68 -7.38
N PHE A 104 -12.75 13.43 -6.48
CA PHE A 104 -12.56 14.87 -6.66
C PHE A 104 -11.47 15.18 -7.70
N ALA A 105 -10.49 14.29 -7.84
CA ALA A 105 -9.35 14.48 -8.74
C ALA A 105 -9.76 14.43 -10.22
N ASP A 106 -10.64 13.51 -10.60
CA ASP A 106 -11.14 13.39 -11.99
C ASP A 106 -12.58 13.91 -12.18
N ARG A 107 -13.20 14.40 -11.10
CA ARG A 107 -14.55 14.98 -11.04
C ARG A 107 -15.62 14.06 -11.63
N LYS A 108 -15.59 12.80 -11.19
CA LYS A 108 -16.54 11.78 -11.64
C LYS A 108 -17.17 11.04 -10.47
N TYR A 109 -18.33 10.47 -10.75
CA TYR A 109 -18.93 9.47 -9.89
C TYR A 109 -18.67 8.08 -10.43
N TYR A 110 -18.42 7.16 -9.53
CA TYR A 110 -18.24 5.76 -9.85
C TYR A 110 -19.17 4.91 -9.01
N LYS A 111 -19.73 3.88 -9.63
CA LYS A 111 -20.55 2.87 -8.96
C LYS A 111 -19.94 1.49 -9.17
N ALA A 112 -19.73 0.76 -8.08
CA ALA A 112 -19.36 -0.64 -8.08
C ALA A 112 -20.49 -1.46 -7.46
N ASP A 113 -21.00 -2.41 -8.23
CA ASP A 113 -21.85 -3.51 -7.75
C ASP A 113 -21.14 -4.79 -8.21
N ILE A 114 -20.32 -5.39 -7.35
CA ILE A 114 -19.34 -6.41 -7.72
C ILE A 114 -19.48 -7.62 -6.81
N GLU A 115 -19.66 -8.80 -7.41
CA GLU A 115 -19.45 -10.08 -6.75
C GLU A 115 -17.98 -10.50 -6.87
N PHE A 116 -17.38 -10.98 -5.79
CA PHE A 116 -16.00 -11.44 -5.77
C PHE A 116 -15.86 -12.80 -6.44
N SER A 117 -14.83 -12.95 -7.27
CA SER A 117 -14.55 -14.21 -7.95
C SER A 117 -14.14 -15.30 -6.95
N ASP A 118 -14.33 -16.56 -7.34
CA ASP A 118 -13.90 -17.71 -6.55
C ASP A 118 -12.41 -17.66 -6.22
N GLU A 119 -11.56 -17.19 -7.14
CA GLU A 119 -10.12 -17.05 -6.93
C GLU A 119 -9.80 -16.03 -5.84
N LEU A 120 -10.47 -14.86 -5.85
CA LEU A 120 -10.30 -13.84 -4.84
C LEU A 120 -10.76 -14.35 -3.46
N ARG A 121 -11.94 -14.99 -3.39
CA ARG A 121 -12.44 -15.57 -2.14
C ARG A 121 -11.50 -16.65 -1.60
N LYS A 122 -10.97 -17.53 -2.47
CA LYS A 122 -9.97 -18.54 -2.09
C LYS A 122 -8.66 -17.91 -1.61
N LYS A 123 -8.17 -16.86 -2.27
CA LYS A 123 -6.96 -16.13 -1.85
C LYS A 123 -7.13 -15.54 -0.46
N MET A 124 -8.24 -14.83 -0.22
CA MET A 124 -8.56 -14.30 1.12
C MET A 124 -8.67 -15.42 2.14
N LEU A 125 -9.38 -16.51 1.84
CA LEU A 125 -9.50 -17.66 2.74
C LEU A 125 -8.15 -18.24 3.15
N LEU A 126 -7.23 -18.39 2.21
CA LEU A 126 -5.89 -18.89 2.50
C LEU A 126 -5.11 -17.93 3.41
N ILE A 127 -5.18 -16.63 3.15
CA ILE A 127 -4.48 -15.60 3.94
C ILE A 127 -5.07 -15.52 5.37
N PHE A 128 -6.40 -15.48 5.50
CA PHE A 128 -7.07 -15.46 6.81
C PHE A 128 -6.80 -16.73 7.63
N ARG A 129 -6.77 -17.90 6.99
CA ARG A 129 -6.41 -19.17 7.67
C ARG A 129 -4.97 -19.21 8.13
N GLU A 130 -4.06 -18.65 7.34
CA GLU A 130 -2.63 -18.66 7.61
C GLU A 130 -2.26 -17.67 8.70
N GLY A 131 -2.90 -16.50 8.73
CA GLY A 131 -2.49 -15.37 9.57
C GLY A 131 -1.01 -15.03 9.33
N TYR A 132 -0.31 -14.60 10.37
CA TYR A 132 1.14 -14.49 10.34
C TYR A 132 1.74 -14.62 11.76
N HIS A 133 3.06 -14.74 11.85
CA HIS A 133 3.78 -14.72 13.12
C HIS A 133 4.47 -13.37 13.27
N ASP A 134 4.00 -12.58 14.23
CA ASP A 134 4.63 -11.35 14.69
C ASP A 134 5.84 -11.70 15.53
N THR A 135 7.02 -11.30 15.06
CA THR A 135 8.29 -11.61 15.71
C THR A 135 8.58 -10.69 16.89
N PHE A 136 8.04 -9.47 16.89
CA PHE A 136 8.18 -8.53 17.98
C PHE A 136 7.43 -8.99 19.23
N GLU A 137 6.14 -9.35 19.07
CA GLU A 137 5.33 -9.91 20.16
C GLU A 137 5.55 -11.42 20.35
N ASN A 138 6.25 -12.05 19.42
CA ASN A 138 6.49 -13.49 19.35
C ASN A 138 5.19 -14.31 19.45
N LYS A 139 4.15 -13.89 18.73
CA LYS A 139 2.84 -14.54 18.75
C LYS A 139 2.23 -14.63 17.35
N HIS A 140 1.28 -15.53 17.22
CA HIS A 140 0.46 -15.62 16.02
C HIS A 140 -0.56 -14.48 16.00
N GLN A 141 -0.69 -13.81 14.87
CA GLN A 141 -1.64 -12.73 14.62
C GLN A 141 -2.58 -13.13 13.49
N ASN A 142 -3.83 -12.68 13.60
CA ASN A 142 -4.84 -12.81 12.56
C ASN A 142 -5.01 -11.47 11.84
N TYR A 143 -5.41 -11.53 10.57
CA TYR A 143 -5.92 -10.34 9.89
C TYR A 143 -7.33 -10.03 10.39
N CYS A 144 -7.63 -8.75 10.60
CA CYS A 144 -8.89 -8.30 11.21
C CYS A 144 -9.59 -7.20 10.40
N ASN A 145 -9.07 -6.77 9.26
CA ASN A 145 -9.82 -5.87 8.38
C ASN A 145 -9.71 -6.25 6.91
N VAL A 146 -10.76 -5.87 6.19
CA VAL A 146 -10.81 -5.82 4.73
C VAL A 146 -10.97 -4.36 4.34
N VAL A 147 -10.04 -3.85 3.55
CA VAL A 147 -10.03 -2.43 3.16
C VAL A 147 -10.21 -2.29 1.66
N ALA A 148 -11.20 -1.50 1.23
CA ALA A 148 -11.36 -1.11 -0.16
C ALA A 148 -10.79 0.30 -0.38
N THR A 149 -9.62 0.38 -1.02
CA THR A 149 -9.05 1.65 -1.46
C THR A 149 -9.71 2.11 -2.76
N LEU A 150 -10.33 3.27 -2.73
CA LEU A 150 -10.96 3.92 -3.88
C LEU A 150 -9.95 4.83 -4.55
N LEU A 151 -9.69 4.58 -5.83
CA LEU A 151 -8.71 5.32 -6.62
C LEU A 151 -9.39 6.04 -7.79
N PRO A 152 -8.83 7.17 -8.24
CA PRO A 152 -9.26 7.84 -9.46
C PRO A 152 -9.29 6.91 -10.68
N GLY A 153 -10.13 7.22 -11.66
CA GLY A 153 -10.39 6.34 -12.81
C GLY A 153 -11.30 5.15 -12.47
N GLY A 154 -11.87 5.12 -11.27
CA GLY A 154 -12.82 4.10 -10.81
C GLY A 154 -12.18 2.82 -10.28
N HIS A 155 -10.85 2.77 -10.09
CA HIS A 155 -10.19 1.55 -9.60
C HIS A 155 -10.46 1.32 -8.12
N ILE A 156 -10.56 0.04 -7.74
CA ILE A 156 -10.74 -0.40 -6.37
C ILE A 156 -9.66 -1.44 -6.07
N TRP A 157 -8.86 -1.16 -5.05
CA TRP A 157 -7.85 -2.09 -4.54
C TRP A 157 -8.29 -2.65 -3.20
N LEU A 158 -8.19 -3.96 -3.03
CA LEU A 158 -8.61 -4.66 -1.83
C LEU A 158 -7.43 -5.16 -1.03
N TYR A 159 -7.48 -4.91 0.27
CA TYR A 159 -6.46 -5.31 1.22
C TYR A 159 -7.03 -6.19 2.31
N VAL A 160 -6.16 -6.99 2.89
CA VAL A 160 -6.35 -7.57 4.21
C VAL A 160 -5.23 -7.06 5.12
N ASN A 161 -5.57 -6.57 6.29
CA ASN A 161 -4.60 -6.01 7.23
C ASN A 161 -4.95 -6.37 8.70
N ASP A 162 -4.04 -6.01 9.60
CA ASP A 162 -4.13 -6.16 11.04
C ASP A 162 -4.15 -4.80 11.78
N ASP A 163 -4.59 -3.75 11.09
CA ASP A 163 -4.56 -2.33 11.48
C ASP A 163 -3.21 -1.64 11.59
N LEU A 164 -2.11 -2.34 11.91
CA LEU A 164 -0.91 -1.66 12.40
C LEU A 164 0.36 -1.96 11.61
N ILE A 165 0.69 -3.23 11.39
CA ILE A 165 2.06 -3.62 10.99
C ILE A 165 2.11 -4.54 9.77
N ARG A 166 0.95 -5.01 9.28
CA ARG A 166 0.88 -5.89 8.11
C ARG A 166 -0.33 -5.59 7.24
N SER A 167 -0.05 -5.30 5.97
CA SER A 167 -1.07 -5.07 4.95
C SER A 167 -0.72 -5.82 3.68
N ILE A 168 -1.68 -6.57 3.12
CA ILE A 168 -1.51 -7.40 1.93
C ILE A 168 -2.54 -7.02 0.87
N LEU A 169 -2.09 -6.64 -0.33
CA LEU A 169 -2.95 -6.36 -1.47
C LEU A 169 -3.47 -7.68 -2.07
N VAL A 170 -4.75 -7.95 -1.85
CA VAL A 170 -5.41 -9.18 -2.30
C VAL A 170 -6.00 -9.07 -3.70
N CYS A 171 -6.42 -7.88 -4.14
CA CYS A 171 -6.93 -7.64 -5.49
C CYS A 171 -6.67 -6.20 -5.95
N ASP A 172 -6.17 -6.02 -7.17
CA ASP A 172 -5.86 -4.71 -7.77
C ASP A 172 -6.58 -4.46 -9.11
N THR A 173 -7.56 -5.30 -9.45
CA THR A 173 -8.26 -5.31 -10.74
C THR A 173 -9.73 -4.91 -10.66
N LEU A 174 -10.27 -4.66 -9.45
CA LEU A 174 -11.67 -4.26 -9.32
C LEU A 174 -11.86 -2.84 -9.83
N LYS A 175 -13.01 -2.59 -10.46
CA LYS A 175 -13.29 -1.30 -11.09
C LYS A 175 -14.77 -0.97 -11.05
N GLY A 176 -15.09 0.21 -10.54
CA GLY A 176 -16.41 0.83 -10.65
C GLY A 176 -16.64 1.38 -12.06
N LYS A 177 -17.92 1.46 -12.45
CA LYS A 177 -18.33 2.10 -13.69
C LYS A 177 -18.59 3.57 -13.45
N GLU A 178 -18.12 4.42 -14.34
CA GLU A 178 -18.51 5.84 -14.33
C GLU A 178 -20.03 5.94 -14.47
N VAL A 179 -20.66 6.75 -13.61
CA VAL A 179 -22.10 7.00 -13.64
C VAL A 179 -22.38 8.49 -13.68
N LYS A 180 -23.51 8.86 -14.27
CA LYS A 180 -24.02 10.24 -14.23
C LYS A 180 -25.12 10.29 -13.18
N LEU A 181 -24.86 11.03 -12.10
CA LEU A 181 -25.87 11.33 -11.10
C LEU A 181 -26.55 12.65 -11.43
N LYS A 182 -27.84 12.72 -11.14
CA LYS A 182 -28.51 14.03 -11.02
C LYS A 182 -28.18 14.56 -9.63
N PRO A 183 -27.76 15.84 -9.51
CA PRO A 183 -27.62 16.49 -8.23
C PRO A 183 -28.84 16.25 -7.34
N GLU A 184 -28.60 15.81 -6.11
CA GLU A 184 -29.63 15.84 -5.09
C GLU A 184 -29.93 17.30 -4.80
N ARG A 185 -31.21 17.65 -4.87
CA ARG A 185 -31.66 18.99 -4.54
C ARG A 185 -32.57 18.87 -3.34
N THR A 186 -32.15 19.46 -2.24
CA THR A 186 -32.97 19.62 -1.06
C THR A 186 -33.74 20.95 -1.15
N GLU A 187 -34.68 21.17 -0.24
CA GLU A 187 -35.35 22.47 -0.09
C GLU A 187 -34.45 23.53 0.57
N PHE A 188 -33.28 23.10 1.07
CA PHE A 188 -32.29 23.96 1.70
C PHE A 188 -31.34 24.57 0.65
N ALA A 189 -30.51 25.52 1.10
CA ALA A 189 -29.44 26.04 0.27
C ALA A 189 -28.44 24.93 -0.04
N GLU A 190 -27.97 24.90 -1.29
CA GLU A 190 -26.95 23.94 -1.76
C GLU A 190 -25.71 23.95 -0.85
N ASP A 191 -25.35 22.78 -0.33
CA ASP A 191 -24.11 22.59 0.42
C ASP A 191 -22.93 22.48 -0.57
N PRO A 192 -22.02 23.47 -0.60
CA PRO A 192 -20.91 23.47 -1.55
C PRO A 192 -19.86 22.39 -1.31
N THR A 193 -19.88 21.76 -0.13
CA THR A 193 -18.95 20.70 0.24
C THR A 193 -19.48 19.31 -0.12
N ASN A 194 -20.80 19.16 -0.28
CA ASN A 194 -21.41 17.88 -0.62
C ASN A 194 -21.27 17.60 -2.13
N PRO A 195 -20.48 16.59 -2.55
CA PRO A 195 -20.33 16.28 -3.96
C PRO A 195 -21.62 15.86 -4.63
N PHE A 196 -22.54 15.21 -3.91
CA PHE A 196 -23.79 14.70 -4.48
C PHE A 196 -24.84 15.78 -4.74
N GLU A 197 -24.64 16.99 -4.19
CA GLU A 197 -25.36 18.21 -4.59
C GLU A 197 -24.58 19.00 -5.65
N ASN A 198 -23.26 19.18 -5.50
CA ASN A 198 -22.43 19.88 -6.49
C ASN A 198 -20.98 19.37 -6.54
N LEU A 199 -20.73 18.40 -7.42
CA LEU A 199 -19.42 17.81 -7.62
C LEU A 199 -18.33 18.82 -8.00
N GLU A 200 -18.60 19.78 -8.88
CA GLU A 200 -17.58 20.72 -9.34
C GLU A 200 -17.10 21.60 -8.19
N LYS A 201 -18.04 22.11 -7.37
CA LYS A 201 -17.71 22.99 -6.24
C LYS A 201 -17.05 22.21 -5.10
N ALA A 202 -17.59 21.04 -4.76
CA ALA A 202 -17.00 20.16 -3.75
C ALA A 202 -15.57 19.75 -4.13
N SER A 203 -15.35 19.35 -5.40
CA SER A 203 -14.02 19.01 -5.90
C SER A 203 -13.05 20.19 -5.82
N ALA A 204 -13.48 21.40 -6.19
CA ALA A 204 -12.62 22.57 -6.13
C ALA A 204 -12.21 22.92 -4.68
N LEU A 205 -13.10 22.74 -3.70
CA LEU A 205 -12.80 22.95 -2.28
C LEU A 205 -11.88 21.84 -1.74
N ALA A 206 -12.27 20.58 -1.93
CA ALA A 206 -11.52 19.42 -1.46
C ALA A 206 -10.08 19.38 -2.01
N MET A 207 -9.85 19.85 -3.23
CA MET A 207 -8.52 19.88 -3.83
C MET A 207 -7.66 21.07 -3.37
N LYS A 208 -8.28 22.17 -2.93
CA LYS A 208 -7.58 23.38 -2.46
C LYS A 208 -7.17 23.27 -0.99
N ASP A 209 -8.03 22.70 -0.17
CA ASP A 209 -7.87 22.71 1.29
C ASP A 209 -7.03 21.53 1.80
N ASN A 210 -6.81 20.49 0.98
CA ASN A 210 -6.18 19.24 1.42
C ASN A 210 -4.81 18.99 0.80
N PHE A 211 -3.79 18.83 1.66
CA PHE A 211 -2.49 18.20 1.37
C PHE A 211 -1.85 18.57 0.01
N HIS A 212 -1.96 19.82 -0.44
CA HIS A 212 -1.44 20.26 -1.75
C HIS A 212 -1.99 19.48 -2.97
N SER A 213 -3.18 18.89 -2.86
CA SER A 213 -3.75 17.98 -3.86
C SER A 213 -3.89 18.64 -5.24
N ASP A 214 -4.29 19.92 -5.31
CA ASP A 214 -4.37 20.66 -6.58
C ASP A 214 -2.99 20.84 -7.25
N GLU A 215 -1.93 21.08 -6.48
CA GLU A 215 -0.56 21.19 -6.99
C GLU A 215 -0.05 19.84 -7.51
N ILE A 216 -0.33 18.76 -6.78
CA ILE A 216 0.01 17.38 -7.15
C ILE A 216 -0.74 16.95 -8.40
N LEU A 217 -2.05 17.21 -8.47
CA LEU A 217 -2.84 16.90 -9.63
C LEU A 217 -2.36 17.68 -10.87
N LYS A 218 -1.97 18.96 -10.72
CA LYS A 218 -1.39 19.74 -11.83
C LYS A 218 -0.05 19.20 -12.31
N LYS A 219 0.80 18.72 -11.39
CA LYS A 219 2.14 18.22 -11.70
C LYS A 219 2.14 16.82 -12.29
N TYR A 220 1.33 15.92 -11.73
CA TYR A 220 1.38 14.48 -12.04
C TYR A 220 0.12 13.96 -12.73
N GLY A 221 -0.98 14.71 -12.67
CA GLY A 221 -2.26 14.33 -13.27
C GLY A 221 -2.94 13.16 -12.55
N CYS A 222 -4.03 12.70 -13.13
CA CYS A 222 -4.76 11.52 -12.69
C CYS A 222 -4.62 10.45 -13.78
N SER A 223 -3.55 9.67 -13.73
CA SER A 223 -3.25 8.67 -14.77
C SER A 223 -3.19 7.26 -14.19
N ASP A 224 -3.78 6.31 -14.90
CA ASP A 224 -3.60 4.87 -14.67
C ASP A 224 -2.11 4.48 -14.56
N THR A 225 -1.22 5.24 -15.20
CA THR A 225 0.24 5.02 -15.13
C THR A 225 0.77 5.05 -13.69
N ILE A 226 0.17 5.85 -12.79
CA ILE A 226 0.57 5.91 -11.38
C ILE A 226 0.30 4.56 -10.73
N TRP A 227 -0.95 4.08 -10.82
CA TRP A 227 -1.40 2.82 -10.24
C TRP A 227 -0.69 1.61 -10.86
N GLU A 228 -0.41 1.64 -12.16
CA GLU A 228 0.40 0.62 -12.85
C GLU A 228 1.84 0.56 -12.32
N ASN A 229 2.44 1.69 -11.92
CA ASN A 229 3.77 1.69 -11.32
C ASN A 229 3.75 1.11 -9.91
N TYR A 230 2.74 1.46 -9.13
CA TYR A 230 2.61 1.05 -7.74
C TYR A 230 2.33 -0.44 -7.60
N LYS A 231 1.39 -0.99 -8.36
CA LYS A 231 1.07 -2.43 -8.27
C LYS A 231 2.15 -3.34 -8.87
N ARG A 232 3.10 -2.78 -9.64
CA ARG A 232 4.13 -3.59 -10.31
C ARG A 232 5.05 -4.24 -9.30
N ARG A 233 5.12 -5.57 -9.36
CA ARG A 233 5.93 -6.40 -8.46
C ARG A 233 7.27 -6.76 -9.08
N TYR A 234 8.29 -6.89 -8.25
CA TYR A 234 9.67 -7.22 -8.65
C TYR A 234 10.22 -8.34 -7.75
N ASN A 235 11.09 -9.18 -8.30
CA ASN A 235 11.77 -10.23 -7.54
C ASN A 235 13.03 -9.68 -6.87
N TYR A 236 12.91 -9.08 -5.69
CA TYR A 236 14.06 -8.57 -4.95
C TYR A 236 13.94 -8.75 -3.45
N HIS A 237 15.08 -8.65 -2.78
CA HIS A 237 15.19 -8.52 -1.34
C HIS A 237 15.99 -7.27 -0.97
N ILE A 238 15.83 -6.79 0.26
CA ILE A 238 16.62 -5.67 0.78
C ILE A 238 17.75 -6.23 1.65
N LYS A 239 18.95 -5.70 1.45
CA LYS A 239 20.17 -6.10 2.18
C LYS A 239 20.74 -4.90 2.93
N MET A 240 20.82 -5.03 4.24
CA MET A 240 21.60 -4.13 5.10
C MET A 240 23.08 -4.53 5.08
N ASP A 241 23.97 -3.59 4.74
CA ASP A 241 25.42 -3.82 4.65
C ASP A 241 26.16 -2.80 5.53
N PHE A 242 26.51 -3.23 6.75
CA PHE A 242 27.23 -2.41 7.71
C PHE A 242 28.75 -2.51 7.49
N GLU A 243 29.40 -1.36 7.33
CA GLU A 243 30.86 -1.29 7.24
C GLU A 243 31.51 -1.69 8.57
N ASN A 244 30.95 -1.23 9.70
CA ASN A 244 31.37 -1.68 11.02
C ASN A 244 30.85 -3.11 11.29
N LYS A 245 31.77 -4.04 11.56
CA LYS A 245 31.47 -5.47 11.77
C LYS A 245 30.96 -5.80 13.17
N GLU A 246 31.06 -4.86 14.11
CA GLU A 246 30.48 -4.99 15.45
C GLU A 246 29.00 -4.57 15.46
N THR A 247 28.50 -3.96 14.39
CA THR A 247 27.10 -3.56 14.28
C THR A 247 26.17 -4.76 14.31
N LYS A 248 25.15 -4.69 15.16
CA LYS A 248 24.09 -5.69 15.25
C LYS A 248 22.79 -5.08 14.75
N PHE A 249 22.31 -5.60 13.62
CA PHE A 249 20.99 -5.27 13.09
C PHE A 249 19.90 -5.80 14.02
N ILE A 250 18.77 -5.09 14.12
CA ILE A 250 17.58 -5.51 14.88
C ILE A 250 16.46 -5.84 13.89
N PRO A 251 16.35 -7.10 13.42
CA PRO A 251 15.37 -7.45 12.37
C PRO A 251 13.92 -7.17 12.75
N VAL A 252 13.56 -7.31 14.02
CA VAL A 252 12.18 -7.10 14.50
C VAL A 252 11.71 -5.65 14.41
N SER A 253 12.63 -4.70 14.24
CA SER A 253 12.32 -3.28 14.06
C SER A 253 12.17 -2.90 12.59
N TYR A 254 12.42 -3.84 11.66
CA TYR A 254 12.55 -3.51 10.26
C TYR A 254 11.22 -3.61 9.50
N THR A 255 10.58 -2.46 9.34
CA THR A 255 9.34 -2.27 8.60
C THR A 255 9.61 -1.68 7.21
N ILE A 256 8.88 -2.18 6.23
CA ILE A 256 8.89 -1.69 4.85
C ILE A 256 7.46 -1.30 4.49
N HIS A 257 7.29 -0.05 4.05
CA HIS A 257 6.08 0.38 3.37
C HIS A 257 6.33 0.35 1.87
N TYR A 258 5.39 -0.23 1.12
CA TYR A 258 5.49 -0.33 -0.34
C TYR A 258 4.54 0.65 -1.02
N ALA A 259 4.88 1.05 -2.25
CA ALA A 259 4.11 2.04 -3.01
C ALA A 259 2.65 1.61 -3.30
N ASN A 260 2.34 0.31 -3.22
CA ASN A 260 0.98 -0.21 -3.34
C ASN A 260 0.23 -0.31 -2.00
N GLY A 261 0.71 0.30 -0.91
CA GLY A 261 0.08 0.25 0.41
C GLY A 261 0.24 -1.07 1.17
N GLU A 262 1.05 -2.00 0.65
CA GLU A 262 1.47 -3.17 1.43
C GLU A 262 2.47 -2.74 2.51
N ILE A 263 2.40 -3.39 3.67
CA ILE A 263 3.29 -3.16 4.81
C ILE A 263 3.81 -4.51 5.29
N GLN A 264 5.11 -4.58 5.55
CA GLN A 264 5.75 -5.79 6.04
C GLN A 264 6.83 -5.47 7.06
N ASN A 265 6.79 -6.17 8.20
CA ASN A 265 8.00 -6.39 8.99
C ASN A 265 8.78 -7.59 8.42
N VAL A 266 10.05 -7.42 8.07
CA VAL A 266 10.80 -8.47 7.36
C VAL A 266 11.09 -9.70 8.20
N ALA A 267 11.06 -9.58 9.53
CA ALA A 267 11.31 -10.70 10.43
C ALA A 267 10.08 -11.63 10.52
N ASP A 268 8.90 -11.10 10.23
CA ASP A 268 7.65 -11.82 10.38
C ASP A 268 7.48 -12.94 9.38
N LYS A 269 7.00 -14.07 9.87
CA LYS A 269 6.77 -15.27 9.07
C LYS A 269 5.31 -15.33 8.65
N GLY A 270 5.08 -15.77 7.42
CA GLY A 270 3.75 -15.91 6.84
C GLY A 270 3.76 -15.42 5.39
N TYR A 271 2.65 -15.62 4.69
CA TYR A 271 2.51 -15.20 3.32
C TYR A 271 2.79 -13.70 3.14
N PHE A 272 3.69 -13.39 2.21
CA PHE A 272 3.86 -12.06 1.65
C PHE A 272 4.10 -12.21 0.14
N PRO A 273 3.39 -11.47 -0.71
CA PRO A 273 3.58 -11.54 -2.16
C PRO A 273 4.95 -10.98 -2.57
N ARG A 274 5.31 -11.14 -3.85
CA ARG A 274 6.50 -10.44 -4.37
C ARG A 274 6.36 -8.93 -4.15
N PRO A 275 7.38 -8.25 -3.61
CA PRO A 275 7.25 -6.85 -3.22
C PRO A 275 7.02 -5.94 -4.42
N ALA A 276 6.24 -4.88 -4.20
CA ALA A 276 6.23 -3.69 -5.04
C ALA A 276 7.47 -2.83 -4.76
N ILE A 277 7.55 -1.64 -5.35
CA ILE A 277 8.65 -0.70 -5.09
C ILE A 277 8.54 -0.19 -3.64
N PRO A 278 9.65 -0.08 -2.88
CA PRO A 278 9.58 0.41 -1.51
C PRO A 278 9.33 1.91 -1.50
N MET A 279 8.46 2.34 -0.61
CA MET A 279 8.11 3.73 -0.34
C MET A 279 9.04 4.32 0.72
N ASN A 280 9.14 3.62 1.85
CA ASN A 280 10.07 3.95 2.93
C ASN A 280 10.51 2.69 3.68
N LEU A 281 11.59 2.84 4.45
CA LEU A 281 12.13 1.82 5.34
C LEU A 281 12.34 2.42 6.73
N GLU A 282 11.96 1.68 7.75
CA GLU A 282 12.23 2.02 9.14
C GLU A 282 12.94 0.83 9.80
N PHE A 283 14.07 1.06 10.45
CA PHE A 283 14.84 -0.02 11.07
C PHE A 283 15.83 0.49 12.13
N GLN A 284 16.23 -0.41 13.02
CA GLN A 284 17.18 -0.13 14.08
C GLN A 284 18.42 -1.05 14.04
N TRP A 285 19.52 -0.54 14.57
CA TRP A 285 20.75 -1.29 14.78
C TRP A 285 21.50 -0.78 16.02
N THR A 286 22.39 -1.60 16.56
CA THR A 286 23.22 -1.24 17.72
C THR A 286 24.70 -1.36 17.41
N VAL A 287 25.49 -0.49 18.03
CA VAL A 287 26.94 -0.56 18.06
C VAL A 287 27.46 0.20 19.27
N ASN A 288 28.38 -0.41 20.03
CA ASN A 288 29.01 0.19 21.23
C ASN A 288 28.01 0.78 22.23
N ASP A 289 27.02 -0.02 22.65
CA ASP A 289 25.95 0.35 23.60
C ASP A 289 25.06 1.53 23.17
N MET A 290 25.16 1.94 21.91
CA MET A 290 24.27 2.91 21.28
C MET A 290 23.24 2.20 20.41
N LEU A 291 21.98 2.63 20.51
CA LEU A 291 20.90 2.32 19.58
C LEU A 291 20.79 3.41 18.53
N TYR A 292 20.61 2.98 17.29
CA TYR A 292 20.35 3.84 16.14
C TYR A 292 19.01 3.46 15.54
N GLU A 293 18.25 4.46 15.11
CA GLU A 293 16.99 4.31 14.41
C GLU A 293 17.03 5.14 13.14
N GLY A 294 16.75 4.50 12.00
CA GLY A 294 16.81 5.13 10.70
C GLY A 294 15.47 5.07 9.99
N HIS A 295 15.01 6.24 9.52
CA HIS A 295 13.87 6.38 8.63
C HIS A 295 14.38 6.82 7.26
N PHE A 296 14.11 6.01 6.24
CA PHE A 296 14.58 6.22 4.87
C PHE A 296 13.37 6.34 3.96
N TYR A 297 13.14 7.52 3.42
CA TYR A 297 12.03 7.84 2.54
C TYR A 297 12.56 8.03 1.12
N PHE A 298 12.13 7.18 0.20
CA PHE A 298 12.60 7.23 -1.18
C PHE A 298 11.98 8.41 -1.94
N ASP A 299 12.68 8.97 -2.93
CA ASP A 299 12.03 9.84 -3.90
C ASP A 299 11.23 8.98 -4.88
N GLU A 300 9.92 9.26 -5.00
CA GLU A 300 9.00 8.46 -5.84
C GLU A 300 9.48 8.38 -7.30
N SER A 301 9.91 9.51 -7.87
CA SER A 301 10.30 9.58 -9.27
C SER A 301 11.60 8.81 -9.53
N GLU A 302 12.59 8.98 -8.66
CA GLU A 302 13.87 8.28 -8.75
C GLU A 302 13.68 6.77 -8.57
N ILE A 303 12.94 6.33 -7.54
CA ILE A 303 12.80 4.91 -7.23
C ILE A 303 12.02 4.17 -8.31
N ILE A 304 10.94 4.77 -8.84
CA ILE A 304 10.20 4.22 -9.98
C ILE A 304 11.10 4.13 -11.20
N HIS A 305 11.88 5.18 -11.48
CA HIS A 305 12.82 5.19 -12.60
C HIS A 305 13.89 4.09 -12.44
N ALA A 306 14.50 3.97 -11.27
CA ALA A 306 15.56 3.01 -10.97
C ALA A 306 15.08 1.58 -11.23
N TYR A 307 13.93 1.20 -10.67
CA TYR A 307 13.36 -0.13 -10.87
C TYR A 307 13.01 -0.40 -12.33
N LYS A 308 12.32 0.54 -13.01
CA LYS A 308 12.00 0.39 -14.44
C LYS A 308 13.26 0.24 -15.30
N LYS A 309 14.30 1.03 -15.04
CA LYS A 309 15.54 1.05 -15.83
C LYS A 309 16.37 -0.21 -15.61
N ILE A 310 16.54 -0.64 -14.36
CA ILE A 310 17.39 -1.78 -14.01
C ILE A 310 16.72 -3.09 -14.48
N TYR A 311 15.45 -3.30 -14.12
CA TYR A 311 14.71 -4.51 -14.49
C TYR A 311 14.30 -4.53 -15.96
N GLY A 312 13.95 -3.38 -16.54
CA GLY A 312 13.38 -3.32 -17.87
C GLY A 312 12.12 -4.19 -17.97
N SER A 313 12.17 -5.19 -18.86
CA SER A 313 11.09 -6.19 -19.03
C SER A 313 11.25 -7.42 -18.14
N PHE A 314 12.35 -7.56 -17.37
CA PHE A 314 12.72 -8.78 -16.65
C PHE A 314 12.40 -8.69 -15.14
N ALA A 315 11.15 -8.34 -14.78
CA ALA A 315 10.76 -8.13 -13.38
C ALA A 315 10.97 -9.35 -12.45
N ASP A 316 11.05 -10.56 -13.01
CA ASP A 316 11.27 -11.80 -12.27
C ASP A 316 12.75 -12.13 -12.02
N GLN A 317 13.69 -11.41 -12.65
CA GLN A 317 15.12 -11.60 -12.37
C GLN A 317 15.40 -11.23 -10.90
N GLU A 318 16.20 -12.02 -10.19
CA GLU A 318 16.51 -11.70 -8.80
C GLU A 318 17.36 -10.42 -8.69
N GLY A 319 16.95 -9.53 -7.80
CA GLY A 319 17.67 -8.31 -7.45
C GLY A 319 17.87 -8.11 -5.96
N THR A 320 18.71 -7.13 -5.64
CA THR A 320 18.98 -6.70 -4.27
C THR A 320 18.97 -5.18 -4.20
N LEU A 321 18.15 -4.63 -3.30
CA LEU A 321 18.29 -3.24 -2.85
C LEU A 321 19.26 -3.24 -1.67
N VAL A 322 20.45 -2.66 -1.85
CA VAL A 322 21.51 -2.64 -0.84
C VAL A 322 21.50 -1.29 -0.14
N ILE A 323 21.33 -1.31 1.18
CA ILE A 323 21.52 -0.14 2.06
C ILE A 323 22.87 -0.30 2.75
N LYS A 324 23.86 0.49 2.33
CA LYS A 324 25.17 0.51 2.99
C LYS A 324 25.19 1.56 4.08
N VAL A 325 25.61 1.18 5.27
CA VAL A 325 25.79 2.08 6.42
C VAL A 325 27.28 2.17 6.73
N SER A 326 27.82 3.39 6.73
CA SER A 326 29.23 3.63 7.02
C SER A 326 29.59 3.25 8.44
N LYS A 327 30.88 3.06 8.71
CA LYS A 327 31.38 2.73 10.06
C LYS A 327 31.09 3.81 11.11
N TYR A 328 30.75 5.02 10.65
CA TYR A 328 30.39 6.17 11.48
C TYR A 328 28.87 6.32 11.69
N ASN A 329 28.06 5.46 11.06
CA ASN A 329 26.59 5.45 11.15
C ASN A 329 25.89 6.75 10.68
N ASN A 330 26.58 7.60 9.91
CA ASN A 330 26.08 8.89 9.43
C ASN A 330 26.32 9.11 7.93
N TRP A 331 26.66 8.05 7.19
CA TRP A 331 26.77 8.09 5.75
C TRP A 331 26.16 6.83 5.17
N PHE A 332 25.36 7.01 4.12
CA PHE A 332 24.53 5.97 3.55
C PHE A 332 24.73 5.95 2.03
N ASP A 333 24.95 4.75 1.49
CA ASP A 333 24.90 4.55 0.04
C ASP A 333 23.85 3.50 -0.30
N ILE A 334 22.96 3.86 -1.22
CA ILE A 334 21.83 3.02 -1.62
C ILE A 334 21.99 2.60 -3.07
N TYR A 335 21.84 1.30 -3.33
CA TYR A 335 21.98 0.76 -4.67
C TYR A 335 20.92 -0.30 -4.97
N LEU A 336 20.32 -0.23 -6.17
CA LEU A 336 19.59 -1.36 -6.74
C LEU A 336 20.51 -2.15 -7.67
N VAL A 337 20.65 -3.45 -7.42
CA VAL A 337 21.50 -4.38 -8.19
C VAL A 337 20.64 -5.49 -8.77
N VAL A 338 20.76 -5.74 -10.08
CA VAL A 338 20.08 -6.86 -10.77
C VAL A 338 21.02 -7.41 -11.83
N GLY A 339 21.52 -8.63 -11.60
CA GLY A 339 22.63 -9.19 -12.39
C GLY A 339 23.84 -8.27 -12.36
N ASP A 340 24.40 -7.95 -13.53
CA ASP A 340 25.56 -7.06 -13.67
C ASP A 340 25.21 -5.56 -13.65
N LYS A 341 23.92 -5.22 -13.56
CA LYS A 341 23.46 -3.83 -13.56
C LYS A 341 23.38 -3.29 -12.14
N LYS A 342 23.78 -2.03 -11.99
CA LYS A 342 23.74 -1.30 -10.72
C LYS A 342 23.24 0.12 -10.94
N TYR A 343 22.26 0.55 -10.15
CA TYR A 343 21.77 1.92 -10.09
C TYR A 343 22.00 2.47 -8.69
N ARG A 344 22.58 3.67 -8.58
CA ARG A 344 22.73 4.37 -7.30
C ARG A 344 21.52 5.26 -7.10
N ILE A 345 20.86 5.13 -5.95
CA ILE A 345 19.72 5.95 -5.53
C ILE A 345 20.29 7.05 -4.63
N VAL A 346 20.01 8.31 -4.95
CA VAL A 346 20.69 9.47 -4.32
C VAL A 346 19.73 10.50 -3.71
N ASP A 347 18.45 10.49 -4.10
CA ASP A 347 17.46 11.49 -3.66
C ASP A 347 16.66 11.03 -2.43
N THR A 348 17.06 9.90 -1.83
CA THR A 348 16.46 9.40 -0.58
C THR A 348 16.66 10.39 0.57
N LYS A 349 15.57 10.70 1.27
CA LYS A 349 15.58 11.48 2.50
C LYS A 349 15.71 10.52 3.68
N ILE A 350 16.64 10.82 4.57
CA ILE A 350 17.11 9.93 5.60
C ILE A 350 17.20 10.74 6.88
N HIS A 351 16.57 10.22 7.92
CA HIS A 351 16.62 10.76 9.26
C HIS A 351 17.11 9.66 10.19
N VAL A 352 18.21 9.91 10.91
CA VAL A 352 18.80 8.94 11.84
C VAL A 352 18.96 9.52 13.23
N PHE A 353 18.36 8.84 14.18
CA PHE A 353 18.45 9.10 15.60
C PHE A 353 19.46 8.17 16.25
N ARG A 354 20.02 8.62 17.38
CA ARG A 354 20.92 7.85 18.23
C ARG A 354 20.64 8.12 19.69
N LYS A 355 20.62 7.06 20.51
CA LYS A 355 20.57 7.12 21.98
C LYS A 355 21.35 5.98 22.61
N GLU A 356 21.64 6.05 23.90
CA GLU A 356 22.11 4.85 24.61
C GLU A 356 21.00 3.79 24.65
N VAL A 357 21.34 2.51 24.65
CA VAL A 357 20.37 1.40 24.57
C VAL A 357 19.34 1.42 25.72
N HIS A 358 19.70 1.96 26.88
CA HIS A 358 18.84 2.03 28.06
C HIS A 358 18.15 3.38 28.26
N GLU A 359 18.42 4.35 27.40
CA GLU A 359 17.79 5.67 27.47
C GLU A 359 16.40 5.65 26.81
N SER A 360 15.53 6.52 27.32
CA SER A 360 14.23 6.81 26.73
C SER A 360 14.36 7.59 25.42
N ASP A 361 13.34 7.50 24.56
CA ASP A 361 13.36 8.10 23.22
C ASP A 361 13.50 9.64 23.23
N ASP A 362 13.10 10.30 24.31
CA ASP A 362 13.28 11.76 24.50
C ASP A 362 14.75 12.18 24.60
N LYS A 363 15.67 11.23 24.81
CA LYS A 363 17.12 11.44 24.81
C LYS A 363 17.77 11.19 23.46
N ALA A 364 17.01 10.70 22.48
CA ALA A 364 17.52 10.48 21.15
C ALA A 364 17.97 11.80 20.51
N VAL A 365 19.17 11.77 19.93
CA VAL A 365 19.74 12.89 19.19
C VAL A 365 19.81 12.56 17.72
N VAL A 366 19.51 13.55 16.88
CA VAL A 366 19.67 13.45 15.43
C VAL A 366 21.16 13.45 15.09
N ILE A 367 21.63 12.42 14.39
CA ILE A 367 23.04 12.29 13.97
C ILE A 367 23.23 12.42 12.46
N TYR A 368 22.14 12.27 11.71
CA TYR A 368 22.08 12.50 10.29
C TYR A 368 20.66 12.92 9.93
N ASP A 369 20.56 13.99 9.16
CA ASP A 369 19.29 14.42 8.60
C ASP A 369 19.54 15.15 7.27
N ASN A 370 19.05 14.56 6.18
CA ASN A 370 18.88 15.26 4.91
C ASN A 370 17.39 15.33 4.50
N HIS A 371 16.49 14.92 5.40
CA HIS A 371 15.06 15.16 5.34
C HIS A 371 14.80 16.62 5.70
N PRO A 372 14.19 17.43 4.81
CA PRO A 372 13.93 18.83 5.14
C PRO A 372 12.98 18.92 6.35
N GLN A 373 13.48 19.42 7.50
CA GLN A 373 12.64 19.77 8.66
C GLN A 373 11.87 21.09 8.44
N ASP A 374 12.23 21.86 7.41
CA ASP A 374 11.67 23.18 7.12
C ASP A 374 10.73 23.09 5.91
N GLY A 375 9.43 23.21 6.16
CA GLY A 375 8.37 22.85 5.23
C GLY A 375 8.31 23.66 3.94
N ASN A 376 8.72 23.04 2.82
CA ASN A 376 8.24 23.46 1.50
C ASN A 376 8.22 22.37 0.42
N ASP A 377 8.73 21.16 0.66
CA ASP A 377 8.43 20.02 -0.21
C ASP A 377 8.25 18.77 0.68
N PRO A 378 7.01 18.38 1.02
CA PRO A 378 6.76 17.09 1.65
C PRO A 378 7.34 15.99 0.75
N ILE A 379 7.80 14.90 1.34
CA ILE A 379 8.06 13.70 0.55
C ILE A 379 6.70 13.17 0.14
N ILE A 380 6.37 13.33 -1.13
CA ILE A 380 5.06 12.97 -1.63
C ILE A 380 5.23 11.70 -2.44
N PHE A 381 4.89 10.58 -1.82
CA PHE A 381 4.36 9.48 -2.60
C PHE A 381 2.90 9.76 -2.86
N MET A 382 2.51 9.77 -4.13
CA MET A 382 1.12 9.97 -4.53
C MET A 382 0.12 8.97 -3.93
N GLY A 383 0.62 7.85 -3.37
CA GLY A 383 -0.18 6.80 -2.74
C GLY A 383 -0.19 6.84 -1.21
N GLU A 384 0.54 7.78 -0.61
CA GLU A 384 0.52 8.00 0.84
C GLU A 384 -0.81 8.56 1.34
#